data_AF-A0A9P3AW16-F1
#
_entry.id   AF-A0A9P3AW16-F1
#
_cell.length_a   1.000
_cell.length_b   1.000
_cell.length_c   1.000
_cell.angle_alpha   90.00
_cell.angle_beta   90.00
_cell.angle_gamma   90.00
#
_symmetry.space_group_name_H-M   'P 1'
#
loop_
_entity.id
_entity.type
_entity.pdbx_description
1 polymer ?
#
loop_
_entity_poly.entity_id
_entity_poly.type
_entity_poly.pdbx_seq_one_letter_code
_entity_poly.pdbx_strand_id
1 'polypeptide(L)'
;MDIIPYALCVGYRAMLNGLNLVGMRRKKISLKEIDAVKNAYRTLFMSKNLLKDALTGIEQSASVCVQEIVEFIKNSKRGIARPV
;
A
#
# COMPACT_ATOMS: atom_id res chain seq x y z
N MET A 1 -1.99 3.35 -14.57
CA MET A 1 -1.62 2.66 -13.32
C MET A 1 -2.16 3.49 -12.20
N ASP A 2 -2.70 2.82 -11.19
CA ASP A 2 -3.29 3.47 -10.03
C ASP A 2 -2.26 3.48 -8.89
N ILE A 3 -2.24 4.57 -8.12
CA ILE A 3 -1.33 4.74 -6.99
C ILE A 3 -2.10 4.36 -5.73
N ILE A 4 -1.57 3.40 -4.97
CA ILE A 4 -2.22 2.95 -3.74
C ILE A 4 -2.28 4.06 -2.68
N PRO A 5 -3.29 4.05 -1.79
CA PRO A 5 -3.36 4.97 -0.67
C PRO A 5 -2.08 4.96 0.15
N TYR A 6 -1.74 6.12 0.72
CA TYR A 6 -0.57 6.34 1.57
C TYR A 6 0.79 6.15 0.90
N ALA A 7 0.87 5.80 -0.38
CA ALA A 7 2.15 5.71 -1.07
C ALA A 7 2.65 7.07 -1.59
N LEU A 8 3.96 7.15 -1.77
CA LEU A 8 4.63 8.20 -2.50
C LEU A 8 4.95 7.70 -3.90
N CYS A 9 4.83 8.59 -4.88
CA CYS A 9 5.06 8.26 -6.27
C CYS A 9 5.92 9.35 -6.91
N VAL A 10 6.94 8.94 -7.69
CA VAL A 10 7.89 9.86 -8.32
C VAL A 10 8.15 9.45 -9.77
N GLY A 11 8.36 10.44 -10.64
CA GLY A 11 8.83 10.26 -12.02
C GLY A 11 7.73 10.06 -13.07
N TYR A 12 8.17 10.05 -14.34
CA TYR A 12 7.31 10.09 -15.54
C TYR A 12 6.42 8.84 -15.72
N ARG A 13 6.81 7.69 -15.14
CA ARG A 13 6.02 6.43 -15.18
C ARG A 13 5.31 6.12 -13.86
N ALA A 14 5.23 7.08 -12.94
CA ALA A 14 4.61 6.91 -11.64
C ALA A 14 5.19 5.69 -10.86
N MET A 15 6.49 5.74 -10.55
CA MET A 15 7.14 4.70 -9.75
C MET A 15 6.83 4.89 -8.27
N LEU A 16 6.48 3.81 -7.55
CA LEU A 16 6.26 3.89 -6.10
C LEU A 16 7.60 4.09 -5.38
N ASN A 17 7.70 5.17 -4.60
CA ASN A 17 8.86 5.53 -3.81
C ASN A 17 8.53 5.47 -2.31
N GLY A 18 8.01 4.32 -1.87
CA GLY A 18 7.67 4.06 -0.48
C GLY A 18 6.36 4.71 -0.02
N LEU A 19 6.28 5.01 1.28
CA LEU A 19 5.07 5.48 1.96
C LEU A 19 5.19 6.95 2.40
N ASN A 20 4.08 7.67 2.34
CA ASN A 20 3.93 9.06 2.77
C ASN A 20 3.79 9.16 4.29
N LEU A 21 4.85 8.81 5.02
CA LEU A 21 4.87 8.83 6.48
C LEU A 21 4.62 10.24 7.04
N VAL A 22 5.05 11.28 6.35
CA VAL A 22 4.82 12.68 6.74
C VAL A 22 3.31 13.00 6.67
N GLY A 23 2.64 12.63 5.58
CA GLY A 23 1.20 12.81 5.42
C GLY A 23 0.39 12.03 6.46
N MET A 24 0.78 10.79 6.74
CA MET A 24 0.13 9.96 7.77
C MET A 24 0.27 10.56 9.17
N ARG A 25 1.47 11.04 9.52
CA ARG A 25 1.73 11.74 10.80
C ARG A 25 0.93 13.03 10.92
N ARG A 26 0.83 13.82 9.84
CA ARG A 26 0.01 15.05 9.82
C ARG A 26 -1.48 14.76 10.00
N LYS A 27 -1.97 13.64 9.47
CA LYS A 27 -3.35 13.16 9.67
C LYS A 27 -3.59 12.52 11.05
N LYS A 28 -2.61 12.54 11.96
CA LYS A 28 -2.67 11.92 13.30
C LYS A 28 -3.02 10.42 13.25
N ILE A 29 -2.63 9.72 12.19
CA ILE A 29 -2.77 8.27 12.10
C ILE A 29 -1.89 7.63 13.20
N SER A 30 -2.44 6.64 13.90
CA SER A 30 -1.72 5.99 15.00
C SER A 30 -0.46 5.28 14.50
N LEU A 31 0.55 5.18 15.37
CA LEU A 31 1.79 4.47 15.03
C LEU A 31 1.53 2.99 14.69
N LYS A 32 0.56 2.36 15.36
CA LYS A 32 0.14 0.97 15.08
C LYS A 32 -0.38 0.82 13.65
N GLU A 33 -1.22 1.75 13.20
CA GLU A 33 -1.73 1.78 11.82
C GLU A 33 -0.60 2.04 10.81
N ILE A 34 0.30 2.97 11.11
CA ILE A 34 1.46 3.26 10.25
C ILE A 34 2.34 2.02 10.07
N ASP A 35 2.62 1.28 11.16
CA ASP A 35 3.43 0.07 11.08
C ASP A 35 2.70 -1.09 10.39
N ALA A 36 1.37 -1.19 10.56
CA ALA A 36 0.56 -2.13 9.80
C ALA A 36 0.64 -1.86 8.28
N VAL A 37 0.52 -0.58 7.89
CA VAL A 37 0.65 -0.17 6.47
C VAL A 37 2.05 -0.44 5.92
N LYS A 38 3.12 -0.22 6.70
CA LYS A 38 4.49 -0.59 6.30
C LYS A 38 4.64 -2.08 6.05
N ASN A 39 4.09 -2.91 6.93
CA ASN A 39 4.14 -4.36 6.79
C ASN A 39 3.34 -4.82 5.57
N ALA A 40 2.13 -4.27 5.37
CA ALA A 40 1.33 -4.55 4.18
C ALA A 40 2.05 -4.15 2.88
N TYR A 41 2.69 -2.97 2.84
CA TYR A 41 3.48 -2.53 1.69
C TYR A 41 4.63 -3.50 1.37
N ARG A 42 5.36 -3.98 2.39
CA ARG A 42 6.42 -4.98 2.21
C ARG A 42 5.86 -6.29 1.67
N THR A 43 4.75 -6.78 2.22
CA THR A 43 4.11 -8.01 1.73
C THR A 43 3.65 -7.87 0.28
N LEU A 44 3.09 -6.72 -0.10
CA LEU A 44 2.57 -6.47 -1.44
C LEU A 44 3.65 -6.35 -2.52
N PHE A 45 4.77 -5.69 -2.22
CA PHE A 45 5.74 -5.32 -3.26
C PHE A 45 7.15 -5.88 -3.07
N MET A 46 7.52 -6.31 -1.86
CA MET A 46 8.85 -6.85 -1.58
C MET A 46 8.85 -8.38 -1.44
N SER A 47 7.68 -9.02 -1.44
CA SER A 47 7.59 -10.48 -1.51
C SER A 47 7.73 -10.96 -2.96
N LYS A 48 8.23 -12.19 -3.16
CA LYS A 48 8.26 -12.85 -4.47
C LYS A 48 6.89 -13.42 -4.89
N ASN A 49 5.86 -13.19 -4.08
CA ASN A 49 4.55 -13.77 -4.28
C ASN A 49 3.78 -13.03 -5.37
N LEU A 50 2.80 -13.71 -5.99
CA LEU A 50 1.87 -13.01 -6.84
C LEU A 50 1.05 -12.02 -6.00
N LEU A 51 0.64 -10.93 -6.63
CA LEU A 51 -0.17 -9.88 -5.99
C LEU A 51 -1.43 -10.45 -5.33
N LYS A 52 -2.04 -11.49 -5.94
CA LYS A 52 -3.21 -12.18 -5.39
C LYS A 52 -2.91 -12.88 -4.06
N ASP A 53 -1.77 -13.55 -3.95
CA ASP A 53 -1.37 -14.26 -2.74
C ASP A 53 -0.90 -13.29 -1.64
N ALA A 54 -0.28 -12.18 -2.05
CA ALA A 54 0.07 -11.10 -1.12
C ALA A 54 -1.19 -10.41 -0.55
N LEU A 55 -2.23 -10.22 -1.38
CA LEU A 55 -3.52 -9.66 -0.96
C LEU A 55 -4.22 -10.53 0.07
N THR A 56 -4.32 -11.84 -0.18
CA THR A 56 -4.96 -12.76 0.78
C THR A 56 -4.24 -12.76 2.14
N GLY A 57 -2.92 -12.60 2.15
CA GLY A 57 -2.13 -12.48 3.38
C GLY A 57 -2.36 -11.20 4.18
N ILE A 58 -2.81 -10.10 3.56
CA ILE A 58 -3.07 -8.82 4.25
C ILE A 58 -4.55 -8.50 4.42
N GLU A 59 -5.45 -9.22 3.74
CA GLU A 59 -6.90 -9.08 3.86
C GLU A 59 -7.41 -9.28 5.28
N GLN A 60 -6.75 -10.13 6.07
CA GLN A 60 -7.10 -10.41 7.45
C GLN A 60 -6.55 -9.38 8.45
N SER A 61 -5.93 -8.29 7.98
CA SER A 61 -5.41 -7.25 8.87
C SER A 61 -6.54 -6.51 9.59
N ALA A 62 -6.34 -6.25 10.89
CA ALA A 62 -7.25 -5.45 11.70
C ALA A 62 -7.11 -3.94 11.47
N SER A 63 -6.12 -3.51 10.68
CA SER A 63 -5.86 -2.09 10.40
C SER A 63 -6.81 -1.56 9.33
N VAL A 64 -7.52 -0.48 9.67
CA VAL A 64 -8.45 0.19 8.75
C VAL A 64 -7.70 0.75 7.53
N CYS A 65 -6.50 1.31 7.74
CA CYS A 65 -5.70 1.84 6.64
C CYS A 65 -5.25 0.74 5.67
N VAL A 66 -4.98 -0.47 6.17
CA VAL A 66 -4.62 -1.63 5.33
C VAL A 66 -5.82 -2.13 4.55
N GLN A 67 -7.00 -2.18 5.15
CA GLN A 67 -8.23 -2.57 4.46
C GLN A 67 -8.57 -1.62 3.32
N GLU A 68 -8.38 -0.31 3.52
CA GLU A 68 -8.55 0.70 2.46
C GLU A 68 -7.61 0.46 1.28
N ILE A 69 -6.35 0.08 1.54
CA ILE A 69 -5.40 -0.28 0.47
C ILE A 69 -5.87 -1.53 -0.27
N VAL A 70 -6.32 -2.56 0.44
CA VAL A 70 -6.80 -3.82 -0.15
C VAL A 70 -7.99 -3.57 -1.06
N GLU A 71 -8.97 -2.82 -0.59
CA GLU A 71 -10.17 -2.49 -1.34
C GLU A 71 -9.85 -1.64 -2.57
N PHE A 72 -8.92 -0.69 -2.44
CA PHE A 72 -8.43 0.10 -3.58
C PHE A 72 -7.79 -0.78 -4.66
N ILE A 73 -6.94 -1.73 -4.26
CA ILE A 73 -6.29 -2.64 -5.20
C ILE A 73 -7.32 -3.54 -5.91
N LYS A 74 -8.32 -4.06 -5.18
CA LYS A 74 -9.39 -4.88 -5.76
C LYS A 74 -10.23 -4.12 -6.79
N ASN A 75 -10.47 -2.83 -6.55
CA ASN A 75 -11.26 -1.98 -7.44
C ASN A 75 -10.45 -1.39 -8.60
N SER A 76 -9.12 -1.53 -8.61
CA SER A 76 -8.25 -1.03 -9.67
C SER A 76 -8.42 -1.83 -10.97
N LYS A 77 -8.88 -1.16 -12.02
CA LYS A 77 -9.03 -1.77 -13.37
C LYS A 77 -7.78 -1.66 -14.23
N ARG A 78 -6.92 -0.67 -13.96
CA ARG A 78 -5.73 -0.34 -14.78
C ARG A 78 -4.45 -0.97 -14.26
N GLY A 79 -4.53 -1.71 -13.14
CA GLY A 79 -3.39 -2.22 -12.40
C GLY A 79 -2.68 -1.14 -11.58
N ILE A 80 -1.99 -1.57 -10.53
CA ILE A 80 -1.28 -0.68 -9.62
C ILE A 80 0.15 -0.38 -10.07
N ALA A 81 0.62 0.82 -9.73
CA ALA A 81 2.02 1.17 -9.85
C ALA A 81 2.88 0.18 -9.03
N ARG A 82 4.12 -0.06 -9.49
CA ARG A 82 5.09 -0.91 -8.77
C ARG A 82 6.29 -0.07 -8.34
N PRO A 83 6.94 -0.43 -7.22
CA PRO A 83 8.23 0.13 -6.90
C PRO A 83 9.27 -0.37 -7.90
N VAL A 84 10.33 0.44 -8.05
CA VAL A 84 11.53 0.09 -8.79
C VAL A 84 12.35 -0.95 -8.05
#